data_AF-A0A3D1HJD4-F1
#
_entry.id   AF-A0A3D1HJD4-F1
#
_cell.length_a   1.000
_cell.length_b   1.000
_cell.length_c   1.000
_cell.angle_alpha   90.00
_cell.angle_beta   90.00
_cell.angle_gamma   90.00
#
_symmetry.space_group_name_H-M   'P 1'
#
loop_
_entity.id
_entity.type
_entity.pdbx_description
1 polymer ?
#
loop_
_entity_poly.entity_id
_entity_poly.type
_entity_poly.pdbx_seq_one_letter_code
_entity_poly.pdbx_strand_id
1 'polypeptide(L)' 'HCLPVRRGLIVTDDVIESANSLVIPEAANREISAEVVIKRMLENL' A
#
# COMPACT_ATOMS: atom_id res chain seq x y z
N HIS A 1 -5.46 -3.52 -0.43
CA HIS A 1 -5.55 -3.60 -1.91
C HIS A 1 -4.46 -2.71 -2.49
N CYS A 2 -3.64 -3.23 -3.40
CA CYS A 2 -2.38 -2.59 -3.82
C CYS A 2 -2.49 -1.35 -4.73
N LEU A 3 -3.69 -1.03 -5.24
CA LEU A 3 -4.01 0.08 -6.15
C LEU A 3 -3.46 -0.10 -7.59
N PRO A 4 -4.04 0.57 -8.62
CA PRO A 4 -5.31 1.31 -8.57
C PRO A 4 -6.50 0.37 -8.36
N VAL A 5 -7.56 0.84 -7.69
CA VAL A 5 -8.79 0.07 -7.43
C VAL A 5 -9.98 0.69 -8.15
N ARG A 6 -10.84 -0.16 -8.73
CA ARG A 6 -12.11 0.27 -9.34
C ARG A 6 -13.23 0.14 -8.30
N ARG A 7 -13.70 1.27 -7.77
CA ARG A 7 -14.80 1.34 -6.80
C ARG A 7 -16.11 0.83 -7.43
N GLY A 8 -16.97 0.22 -6.60
CA GLY A 8 -18.22 -0.42 -7.03
C GLY A 8 -18.06 -1.74 -7.79
N LEU A 9 -16.84 -2.10 -8.22
CA LEU A 9 -16.52 -3.38 -8.85
C LEU A 9 -15.64 -4.26 -7.95
N ILE A 10 -14.53 -3.73 -7.47
CA ILE A 10 -13.55 -4.48 -6.65
C ILE A 10 -13.87 -4.37 -5.16
N VAL A 11 -14.37 -3.20 -4.74
CA VAL A 11 -14.76 -2.91 -3.36
C VAL A 11 -15.83 -1.82 -3.39
N THR A 12 -16.77 -1.87 -2.43
CA THR A 12 -17.79 -0.83 -2.28
C THR A 12 -17.19 0.45 -1.71
N ASP A 13 -17.87 1.58 -1.94
CA ASP A 13 -17.45 2.88 -1.39
C ASP A 13 -17.44 2.88 0.15
N ASP A 14 -18.47 2.32 0.78
CA ASP A 14 -18.55 2.23 2.24
C ASP A 14 -17.37 1.47 2.86
N VAL A 15 -16.90 0.41 2.21
CA VAL A 15 -15.78 -0.38 2.74
C VAL A 15 -14.46 0.35 2.56
N ILE A 16 -14.20 0.96 1.39
CA ILE A 16 -12.93 1.65 1.12
C ILE A 16 -12.79 2.95 1.92
N GLU A 17 -13.90 3.57 2.35
CA GLU A 17 -13.91 4.79 3.19
C GLU A 17 -14.09 4.50 4.68
N SER A 18 -14.36 3.24 5.06
CA SER A 18 -14.49 2.85 6.46
C SER A 18 -13.18 3.00 7.24
N ALA A 19 -13.27 3.11 8.57
CA ALA A 19 -12.12 3.12 9.47
C ALA A 19 -11.27 1.83 9.41
N ASN A 20 -11.82 0.74 8.87
CA ASN A 20 -11.10 -0.52 8.68
C ASN A 20 -10.30 -0.56 7.37
N SER A 21 -10.46 0.45 6.51
CA SER A 21 -9.71 0.55 5.26
C SER A 21 -8.28 1.01 5.53
N LEU A 22 -7.32 0.14 5.24
CA LEU A 22 -5.89 0.42 5.37
C LEU A 22 -5.24 0.76 4.03
N VAL A 23 -6.03 1.11 3.00
CA VAL A 23 -5.51 1.28 1.63
C VAL A 23 -4.47 2.40 1.52
N ILE A 24 -4.62 3.48 2.28
CA ILE A 24 -3.65 4.59 2.31
C ILE A 24 -2.40 4.22 3.11
N PRO A 25 -2.49 3.69 4.35
CA PRO A 25 -1.31 3.15 5.05
C PRO A 25 -0.54 2.07 4.27
N GLU A 26 -1.23 1.17 3.58
CA GLU A 26 -0.62 0.14 2.73
C GLU A 26 0.19 0.76 1.58
N ALA A 27 -0.35 1.79 0.92
CA ALA A 27 0.35 2.52 -0.12
C ALA A 27 1.57 3.28 0.43
N ALA A 28 1.47 3.90 1.62
CA ALA A 28 2.60 4.56 2.27
C ALA A 28 3.73 3.57 2.61
N ASN A 29 3.40 2.36 3.06
CA ASN A 29 4.39 1.32 3.36
C ASN A 29 5.19 0.85 2.12
N ARG A 30 4.80 1.23 0.90
CA ARG A 30 5.61 0.99 -0.31
C ARG A 30 6.91 1.79 -0.31
N GLU A 31 6.91 3.01 0.26
CA GLU A 31 8.11 3.82 0.45
C GLU A 31 9.09 3.09 1.37
N ILE A 32 8.61 2.71 2.56
CA ILE A 32 9.40 1.95 3.55
C ILE A 32 9.92 0.63 2.97
N SER A 33 9.10 -0.09 2.21
CA SER A 33 9.52 -1.34 1.57
C SER A 33 10.67 -1.10 0.57
N ALA A 34 10.60 -0.03 -0.22
CA ALA A 34 11.65 0.34 -1.16
C ALA A 34 12.93 0.77 -0.44
N GLU A 35 12.82 1.57 0.62
CA GLU A 35 13.95 1.96 1.48
C GLU A 35 14.69 0.74 2.03
N VAL A 36 13.97 -0.25 2.55
CA VAL A 36 14.58 -1.46 3.11
C VAL A 36 15.27 -2.30 2.03
N VAL A 37 14.67 -2.42 0.84
CA VAL A 37 15.31 -3.11 -0.29
C VAL A 37 16.62 -2.40 -0.67
N ILE A 38 16.60 -1.08 -0.82
CA ILE A 38 17.78 -0.27 -1.15
C ILE A 38 18.84 -0.40 -0.06
N LYS A 39 18.46 -0.31 1.22
CA LYS A 39 19.36 -0.50 2.36
C LYS A 39 20.08 -1.84 2.29
N ARG A 40 19.35 -2.93 2.04
CA ARG A 40 19.94 -4.27 1.91
C ARG A 40 20.85 -4.41 0.69
N MET A 41 20.55 -3.74 -0.41
CA MET A 41 21.46 -3.70 -1.56
C MET A 41 22.77 -3.02 -1.18
N LEU A 42 22.71 -1.89 -0.48
CA LEU A 42 23.88 -1.13 -0.02
C LEU A 42 24.71 -1.87 1.04
N GLU A 43 24.07 -2.61 1.95
CA GLU A 43 24.75 -3.44 2.96
C GLU A 43 25.52 -4.63 2.37
N ASN A 44 25.23 -5.02 1.13
CA ASN A 44 25.88 -6.11 0.41
C ASN A 44 26.88 -5.62 -0.66
N LEU A 45 27.17 -4.31 -0.71
CA LEU A 45 28.28 -3.74 -1.49
C LEU A 45 29.56 -3.75 -0.66
#